data_AF-A0A7T4YFT6-F1
#
_entry.id   AF-A0A7T4YFT6-F1
#
_cell.length_a   1.000
_cell.length_b   1.000
_cell.length_c   1.000
_cell.angle_alpha   90.00
_cell.angle_beta   90.00
_cell.angle_gamma   90.00
#
_symmetry.space_group_name_H-M   'P 1'
#
loop_
_entity.id
_entity.type
_entity.pdbx_description
1 polymer ?
#
loop_
_entity_poly.entity_id
_entity_poly.type
_entity_poly.pdbx_seq_one_letter_code
_entity_poly.pdbx_strand_id
1 'polypeptide(L)'
;MVNRLDRDRMIGLIESNLKDPSKCEEKWKMMAVLVDVTNDESLKLCYQYWVEEFDDMDLWEGACDDVYGWNVAQRVLLFFHSDEELECVTQWKWSMRQIGASVLLVAWFIWAYFVGLEHALFKMGWIHIFMSAALSGLWSWEYRERNELWGRFGDRAKLSQPFGNFREMLRVRRKVKGFKKKSLILKEQKLRLNWLMHIGRVIGYLVVYSMITWALISLVWLTTFCMPVILLVGMMPTRVKGYRLQGDSGSEVMNRNMVGGVEGAR
;
A
#
# COMPACT_ATOMS: atom_id res chain seq x y z
N MET A 1 2.74 -4.82 -24.75
CA MET A 1 2.21 -5.89 -25.62
C MET A 1 1.74 -7.03 -24.75
N VAL A 2 0.43 -7.27 -24.74
CA VAL A 2 -0.22 -8.35 -23.99
C VAL A 2 0.25 -9.73 -24.48
N ASN A 3 0.73 -10.58 -23.56
CA ASN A 3 0.99 -11.99 -23.85
C ASN A 3 -0.14 -12.87 -23.30
N ARG A 4 -1.08 -13.22 -24.18
CA ARG A 4 -2.27 -14.01 -23.79
C ARG A 4 -1.90 -15.38 -23.19
N LEU A 5 -0.89 -16.04 -23.75
CA LEU A 5 -0.45 -17.36 -23.28
C LEU A 5 0.01 -17.29 -21.82
N ASP A 6 0.80 -16.27 -21.47
CA ASP A 6 1.32 -16.09 -20.12
C ASP A 6 0.22 -15.65 -19.14
N ARG A 7 -0.71 -14.79 -19.58
CA ARG A 7 -1.90 -14.44 -18.77
C ARG A 7 -2.77 -15.66 -18.47
N ASP A 8 -3.02 -16.51 -19.46
CA ASP A 8 -3.83 -17.72 -19.27
C ASP A 8 -3.12 -18.74 -18.36
N ARG A 9 -1.79 -18.85 -18.43
CA ARG A 9 -0.98 -19.62 -17.47
C ARG A 9 -1.10 -19.05 -16.06
N MET A 10 -1.00 -17.72 -15.91
CA MET A 10 -1.15 -17.04 -14.62
C MET A 10 -2.55 -17.26 -14.03
N ILE A 11 -3.60 -17.18 -14.85
CA ILE A 11 -4.99 -17.50 -14.46
C ILE A 11 -5.07 -18.94 -13.94
N GLY A 12 -4.51 -19.91 -14.69
CA GLY A 12 -4.49 -21.31 -14.29
C GLY A 12 -3.81 -21.53 -12.93
N LEU A 13 -2.67 -20.89 -12.70
CA LEU A 13 -1.96 -20.96 -11.43
C LEU A 13 -2.80 -20.38 -10.29
N ILE A 14 -3.38 -19.19 -10.45
CA ILE A 14 -4.19 -18.53 -9.43
C ILE A 14 -5.45 -19.33 -9.12
N GLU A 15 -6.20 -19.76 -10.15
CA GLU A 15 -7.42 -20.54 -9.95
C GLU A 15 -7.14 -21.90 -9.31
N SER A 16 -6.03 -22.55 -9.68
CA SER A 16 -5.60 -23.79 -9.03
C SER A 16 -5.23 -23.56 -7.57
N ASN A 17 -4.66 -22.40 -7.24
CA ASN A 17 -4.31 -22.06 -5.86
C ASN A 17 -5.55 -21.82 -5.01
N LEU A 18 -6.52 -21.04 -5.53
CA LEU A 18 -7.79 -20.79 -4.86
C LEU A 18 -8.63 -22.06 -4.64
N LYS A 19 -8.43 -23.11 -5.44
CA LYS A 19 -9.11 -24.41 -5.27
C LYS A 19 -8.40 -25.32 -4.27
N ASP A 20 -7.08 -25.29 -4.26
CA ASP A 20 -6.24 -26.18 -3.44
C ASP A 20 -5.07 -25.39 -2.84
N PRO A 21 -5.27 -24.83 -1.63
CA PRO A 21 -4.25 -24.05 -0.92
C PRO A 21 -3.04 -24.88 -0.47
N SER A 22 -3.13 -26.22 -0.44
CA SER A 22 -2.08 -27.09 0.12
C SER A 22 -0.76 -27.02 -0.65
N LYS A 23 -0.78 -26.53 -1.89
CA LYS A 23 0.39 -26.36 -2.77
C LYS A 23 0.71 -24.90 -3.07
N CYS A 24 0.36 -23.99 -2.16
CA CYS A 24 0.51 -22.55 -2.41
C CYS A 24 1.97 -22.15 -2.70
N GLU A 25 2.94 -22.68 -1.95
CA GLU A 25 4.36 -22.35 -2.12
C GLU A 25 4.90 -22.74 -3.51
N GLU A 26 4.57 -23.95 -3.99
CA GLU A 26 5.00 -24.43 -5.30
C GLU A 26 4.41 -23.57 -6.43
N LYS A 27 3.10 -23.27 -6.34
CA LYS A 27 2.40 -22.44 -7.32
C LYS A 27 2.93 -21.01 -7.33
N TRP A 28 3.29 -20.46 -6.16
CA TRP A 28 3.89 -19.14 -6.05
C TRP A 28 5.25 -19.06 -6.75
N LYS A 29 6.12 -20.06 -6.55
CA LYS A 29 7.40 -20.16 -7.27
C LYS A 29 7.18 -20.20 -8.79
N MET A 30 6.17 -20.94 -9.25
CA MET A 30 5.81 -20.97 -10.68
C MET A 30 5.31 -19.61 -11.20
N MET A 31 4.53 -18.87 -10.42
CA MET A 31 4.11 -17.51 -10.78
C MET A 31 5.29 -16.55 -10.88
N ALA A 32 6.22 -16.60 -9.92
CA ALA A 32 7.43 -15.77 -9.92
C ALA A 32 8.31 -16.04 -11.16
N VAL A 33 8.54 -17.33 -11.47
CA VAL A 33 9.29 -17.72 -12.68
C VAL A 33 8.58 -17.22 -13.95
N LEU A 34 7.26 -17.33 -14.02
CA LEU A 34 6.48 -16.84 -15.17
C LEU A 34 6.60 -15.33 -15.35
N VAL A 35 6.63 -14.57 -14.25
CA VAL A 35 6.80 -13.11 -14.22
C VAL A 35 8.20 -12.71 -14.69
N ASP A 36 9.24 -13.47 -14.32
CA ASP A 36 10.62 -13.19 -14.74
C ASP A 36 10.84 -13.41 -16.23
N VAL A 37 10.17 -14.41 -16.83
CA VAL A 37 10.36 -14.76 -18.24
C VAL A 37 9.40 -14.06 -19.20
N THR A 38 8.32 -13.45 -18.71
CA THR A 38 7.33 -12.80 -19.58
C THR A 38 7.78 -11.41 -20.04
N ASN A 39 7.34 -11.03 -21.24
CA ASN A 39 7.48 -9.68 -21.78
C ASN A 39 6.22 -8.81 -21.54
N ASP A 40 5.18 -9.36 -20.89
CA ASP A 40 3.96 -8.62 -20.56
C ASP A 40 4.16 -7.78 -19.29
N GLU A 41 4.53 -6.52 -19.48
CA GLU A 41 4.74 -5.57 -18.37
C GLU A 41 3.50 -5.38 -17.50
N SER A 42 2.29 -5.48 -18.07
CA SER A 42 1.06 -5.37 -17.29
C SER A 42 0.85 -6.58 -16.39
N LEU A 43 1.28 -7.77 -16.81
CA LEU A 43 1.30 -8.97 -15.97
C LEU A 43 2.26 -8.77 -14.80
N LYS A 44 3.48 -8.29 -15.05
CA LYS A 44 4.48 -8.00 -14.00
C LYS A 44 3.96 -6.99 -12.98
N LEU A 45 3.40 -5.88 -13.47
CA LEU A 45 2.83 -4.82 -12.64
C LEU A 45 1.66 -5.32 -11.78
N CYS A 46 0.78 -6.15 -12.35
CA CYS A 46 -0.35 -6.72 -11.63
C CYS A 46 0.09 -7.79 -10.60
N TYR A 47 1.14 -8.56 -10.91
CA TYR A 47 1.74 -9.50 -9.97
C TYR A 47 2.43 -8.76 -8.82
N GLN A 48 3.19 -7.70 -9.09
CA GLN A 48 3.79 -6.85 -8.07
C GLN A 48 2.72 -6.28 -7.12
N TYR A 49 1.62 -5.74 -7.67
CA TYR A 49 0.48 -5.29 -6.86
C TYR A 49 -0.07 -6.41 -5.98
N TRP A 50 -0.24 -7.61 -6.52
CA TRP A 50 -0.70 -8.75 -5.75
C TRP A 50 0.27 -9.07 -4.61
N VAL A 51 1.57 -9.19 -4.89
CA VAL A 51 2.59 -9.54 -3.88
C VAL A 51 2.63 -8.53 -2.74
N GLU A 52 2.66 -7.23 -3.08
CA GLU A 52 2.75 -6.14 -2.10
C GLU A 52 1.50 -6.04 -1.20
N GLU A 53 0.32 -6.50 -1.67
CA GLU A 53 -0.91 -6.49 -0.84
C GLU A 53 -0.97 -7.64 0.16
N PHE A 54 -0.32 -8.77 -0.14
CA PHE A 54 -0.38 -9.96 0.71
C PHE A 54 0.87 -10.19 1.56
N ASP A 55 1.95 -9.41 1.38
CA ASP A 55 3.20 -9.24 2.17
C ASP A 55 3.83 -10.46 2.90
N ASP A 56 3.33 -11.69 2.72
CA ASP A 56 3.84 -12.94 3.25
C ASP A 56 3.14 -14.15 2.58
N MET A 57 3.87 -15.27 2.44
CA MET A 57 3.28 -16.53 1.93
C MET A 57 2.18 -17.09 2.84
N ASP A 58 2.25 -16.80 4.15
CA ASP A 58 1.27 -17.24 5.14
C ASP A 58 -0.11 -16.55 4.97
N LEU A 59 -0.15 -15.41 4.26
CA LEU A 59 -1.38 -14.67 3.99
C LEU A 59 -2.11 -15.11 2.71
N TRP A 60 -1.57 -16.04 1.90
CA TRP A 60 -2.35 -16.66 0.82
C TRP A 60 -3.39 -17.65 1.34
N GLU A 61 -3.08 -18.35 2.44
CA GLU A 61 -4.07 -19.05 3.23
C GLU A 61 -5.12 -18.04 3.75
N GLY A 62 -4.64 -16.87 4.22
CA GLY A 62 -5.46 -15.71 4.59
C GLY A 62 -6.32 -15.12 3.46
N ALA A 63 -5.88 -15.13 2.20
CA ALA A 63 -6.64 -14.62 1.06
C ALA A 63 -7.89 -15.46 0.75
N CYS A 64 -7.86 -16.74 1.14
CA CYS A 64 -9.00 -17.65 1.10
C CYS A 64 -9.88 -17.54 2.36
N ASP A 65 -9.35 -16.96 3.44
CA ASP A 65 -10.02 -16.83 4.73
C ASP A 65 -10.55 -15.39 4.99
N ASP A 66 -10.15 -14.40 4.18
CA ASP A 66 -10.60 -13.01 4.24
C ASP A 66 -11.39 -12.60 2.98
N VAL A 67 -12.54 -11.97 3.21
CA VAL A 67 -13.40 -11.39 2.18
C VAL A 67 -12.64 -10.37 1.34
N TYR A 68 -11.77 -9.57 1.95
CA TYR A 68 -11.00 -8.56 1.22
C TYR A 68 -9.99 -9.22 0.28
N GLY A 69 -9.17 -10.16 0.78
CA GLY A 69 -8.21 -10.91 -0.02
C GLY A 69 -8.84 -11.66 -1.20
N TRP A 70 -9.98 -12.32 -0.97
CA TRP A 70 -10.73 -12.99 -2.03
C TRP A 70 -11.20 -12.02 -3.13
N ASN A 71 -11.66 -10.83 -2.73
CA ASN A 71 -12.09 -9.83 -3.70
C ASN A 71 -10.92 -9.28 -4.52
N VAL A 72 -9.74 -9.08 -3.91
CA VAL A 72 -8.50 -8.71 -4.64
C VAL A 72 -8.17 -9.76 -5.69
N ALA A 73 -8.15 -11.03 -5.29
CA ALA A 73 -7.86 -12.16 -6.18
C ALA A 73 -8.80 -12.23 -7.39
N GLN A 74 -10.11 -12.04 -7.15
CA GLN A 74 -11.11 -12.02 -8.23
C GLN A 74 -10.95 -10.82 -9.17
N ARG A 75 -10.50 -9.65 -8.68
CA ARG A 75 -10.26 -8.47 -9.53
C ARG A 75 -9.03 -8.64 -10.40
N VAL A 76 -7.96 -9.22 -9.87
CA VAL A 76 -6.77 -9.53 -10.67
C VAL A 76 -7.07 -10.62 -11.70
N LEU A 77 -7.84 -11.67 -11.36
CA LEU A 77 -8.31 -12.64 -12.34
C LEU A 77 -9.14 -11.96 -13.45
N LEU A 78 -10.05 -11.04 -13.09
CA LEU A 78 -10.81 -10.27 -14.07
C LEU A 78 -9.88 -9.47 -15.00
N PHE A 79 -8.81 -8.88 -14.47
CA PHE A 79 -7.81 -8.18 -15.26
C PHE A 79 -7.08 -9.11 -16.23
N PHE A 80 -6.59 -10.27 -15.77
CA PHE A 80 -5.90 -11.23 -16.65
C PHE A 80 -6.80 -11.86 -17.71
N HIS A 81 -8.11 -11.93 -17.46
CA HIS A 81 -9.07 -12.30 -18.50
C HIS A 81 -9.27 -11.21 -19.55
N SER A 82 -8.90 -9.96 -19.28
CA SER A 82 -8.97 -8.85 -20.22
C SER A 82 -7.70 -8.74 -21.08
N ASP A 83 -7.84 -8.13 -22.25
CA ASP A 83 -6.71 -7.80 -23.14
C ASP A 83 -6.26 -6.34 -22.95
N GLU A 84 -6.56 -5.74 -21.79
CA GLU A 84 -6.16 -4.36 -21.50
C GLU A 84 -4.72 -4.33 -20.95
N GLU A 85 -4.02 -3.21 -21.17
CA GLU A 85 -2.67 -2.97 -20.67
C GLU A 85 -2.72 -2.02 -19.47
N LEU A 86 -1.91 -2.30 -18.45
CA LEU A 86 -1.70 -1.46 -17.28
C LEU A 86 -0.43 -0.64 -17.47
N GLU A 87 -0.55 0.64 -17.17
CA GLU A 87 0.56 1.56 -17.04
C GLU A 87 0.72 1.96 -15.57
N CYS A 88 1.95 1.93 -15.07
CA CYS A 88 2.29 2.46 -13.76
C CYS A 88 2.79 3.90 -13.92
N VAL A 89 1.94 4.86 -13.56
CA VAL A 89 2.31 6.28 -13.56
C VAL A 89 2.88 6.61 -12.20
N THR A 90 4.13 7.05 -12.18
CA THR A 90 4.74 7.60 -10.97
C THR A 90 4.53 9.11 -10.93
N GLN A 91 3.96 9.61 -9.85
CA GLN A 91 3.75 11.04 -9.65
C GLN A 91 4.40 11.49 -8.35
N TRP A 92 5.03 12.66 -8.42
CA TRP A 92 5.42 13.39 -7.23
C TRP A 92 4.19 14.04 -6.62
N LYS A 93 3.92 13.72 -5.36
CA LYS A 93 2.81 14.34 -4.63
C LYS A 93 3.35 14.96 -3.36
N TRP A 94 2.84 16.14 -3.05
CA TRP A 94 3.07 16.73 -1.74
C TRP A 94 2.13 16.10 -0.73
N SER A 95 2.68 15.51 0.32
CA SER A 95 1.90 14.90 1.41
C SER A 95 1.75 15.87 2.57
N MET A 96 0.70 15.69 3.39
CA MET A 96 0.51 16.48 4.62
C MET A 96 1.70 16.31 5.59
N ARG A 97 2.43 15.20 5.49
CA ARG A 97 3.70 14.98 6.22
C ARG A 97 4.71 16.08 5.93
N GLN A 98 4.90 16.47 4.67
CA GLN A 98 5.91 17.47 4.33
C GLN A 98 5.52 18.85 4.87
N ILE A 99 4.23 19.19 4.87
CA ILE A 99 3.72 20.41 5.47
C ILE A 99 3.96 20.38 6.99
N GLY A 100 3.58 19.29 7.65
CA GLY A 100 3.81 19.12 9.10
C GLY A 100 5.29 19.15 9.48
N ALA A 101 6.14 18.44 8.73
CA ALA A 101 7.59 18.43 8.93
C ALA A 101 8.21 19.82 8.72
N SER A 102 7.75 20.58 7.72
CA SER A 102 8.21 21.95 7.48
C SER A 102 7.87 22.87 8.65
N VAL A 103 6.63 22.81 9.15
CA VAL A 103 6.18 23.62 10.29
C VAL A 103 6.97 23.25 11.56
N LEU A 104 7.16 21.96 11.83
CA LEU A 104 7.94 21.49 12.97
C LEU A 104 9.42 21.91 12.88
N LEU A 105 10.00 21.88 11.67
CA LEU A 105 11.37 22.32 11.44
C LEU A 105 11.54 23.82 11.68
N VAL A 106 10.62 24.64 11.18
CA VAL A 106 10.63 26.09 11.43
C VAL A 106 10.47 26.39 12.91
N ALA A 107 9.54 25.72 13.60
CA ALA A 107 9.36 25.87 15.04
C ALA A 107 10.62 25.50 15.83
N TRP A 108 11.29 24.40 15.43
CA TRP A 108 12.55 23.97 16.03
C TRP A 108 13.67 25.00 15.83
N PHE A 109 13.82 25.57 14.63
CA PHE A 109 14.84 26.59 14.33
C PHE A 109 14.59 27.89 15.10
N ILE A 110 13.34 28.38 15.13
CA ILE A 110 12.97 29.58 15.90
C ILE A 110 13.34 29.37 17.37
N TRP A 111 13.03 28.19 17.92
CA TRP A 111 13.33 27.88 19.30
C TRP A 111 14.84 27.77 19.58
N ALA A 112 15.57 27.05 18.73
CA ALA A 112 17.02 26.92 18.84
C ALA A 112 17.74 28.28 18.78
N TYR A 113 17.20 29.22 17.98
CA TYR A 113 17.69 30.59 17.91
C TYR A 113 17.47 31.36 19.22
N PHE A 114 16.29 31.26 19.85
CA PHE A 114 15.97 32.01 21.06
C PHE A 114 16.56 31.43 22.36
N VAL A 115 16.62 30.10 22.49
CA VAL A 115 17.02 29.43 23.75
C VAL A 115 18.46 28.91 23.69
N GLY A 116 19.05 28.85 22.50
CA GLY A 116 20.40 28.36 22.26
C GLY A 116 20.41 26.90 21.83
N LEU A 117 21.33 26.59 20.90
CA LEU A 117 21.43 25.29 20.23
C LEU A 117 21.70 24.14 21.22
N GLU A 118 22.54 24.36 22.24
CA GLU A 118 22.82 23.36 23.28
C GLU A 118 21.54 23.00 24.05
N HIS A 119 20.74 24.00 24.42
CA HIS A 119 19.50 23.76 25.16
C HIS A 119 18.47 23.04 24.30
N ALA A 120 18.38 23.43 23.02
CA ALA A 120 17.50 22.82 22.05
C ALA A 120 17.91 21.39 21.66
N LEU A 121 19.19 21.01 21.74
CA LEU A 121 19.66 19.66 21.42
C LEU A 121 19.69 18.71 22.64
N PHE A 122 19.98 19.21 23.84
CA PHE A 122 20.35 18.34 24.96
C PHE A 122 19.43 18.40 26.19
N LYS A 123 18.73 19.52 26.42
CA LYS A 123 18.05 19.77 27.70
C LYS A 123 16.53 19.60 27.66
N MET A 124 15.95 19.43 26.46
CA MET A 124 14.48 19.37 26.27
C MET A 124 14.03 18.06 25.62
N GLY A 125 14.37 16.92 26.23
CA GLY A 125 13.95 15.59 25.76
C GLY A 125 12.44 15.46 25.55
N TRP A 126 11.62 16.17 26.34
CA TRP A 126 10.16 16.15 26.22
C TRP A 126 9.62 16.78 24.92
N ILE A 127 10.22 17.88 24.43
CA ILE A 127 9.82 18.46 23.13
C ILE A 127 10.16 17.48 22.00
N HIS A 128 11.26 16.76 22.11
CA HIS A 128 11.63 15.73 21.14
C HIS A 128 10.68 14.53 21.20
N ILE A 129 10.15 14.17 22.37
CA ILE A 129 9.06 13.19 22.50
C ILE A 129 7.82 13.68 21.74
N PHE A 130 7.39 14.93 21.95
CA PHE A 130 6.23 15.49 21.24
C PHE A 130 6.44 15.58 19.73
N MET A 131 7.60 16.06 19.27
CA MET A 131 7.91 16.14 17.85
C MET A 131 8.11 14.76 17.22
N SER A 132 8.70 13.81 17.94
CA SER A 132 8.83 12.42 17.48
C SER A 132 7.47 11.74 17.42
N ALA A 133 6.60 11.94 18.41
CA ALA A 133 5.22 11.43 18.37
C ALA A 133 4.41 12.08 17.25
N ALA A 134 4.56 13.38 17.00
CA ALA A 134 3.96 14.08 15.87
C ALA A 134 4.49 13.55 14.54
N LEU A 135 5.80 13.33 14.41
CA LEU A 135 6.40 12.73 13.22
C LEU A 135 5.99 11.28 13.03
N SER A 136 5.92 10.46 14.09
CA SER A 136 5.41 9.09 14.04
C SER A 136 3.93 9.06 13.67
N GLY A 137 3.14 10.02 14.18
CA GLY A 137 1.75 10.23 13.75
C GLY A 137 1.66 10.61 12.28
N LEU A 138 2.53 11.50 11.79
CA LEU A 138 2.62 11.88 10.38
C LEU A 138 3.17 10.76 9.49
N TRP A 139 4.05 9.90 9.99
CA TRP A 139 4.59 8.73 9.29
C TRP A 139 3.59 7.57 9.26
N SER A 140 2.84 7.38 10.34
CA SER A 140 1.69 6.48 10.39
C SER A 140 0.57 7.00 9.48
N TRP A 141 0.38 8.32 9.43
CA TRP A 141 -0.49 8.96 8.47
C TRP A 141 0.00 8.77 7.05
N GLU A 142 1.30 8.79 6.78
CA GLU A 142 1.86 8.48 5.46
C GLU A 142 1.89 6.99 5.16
N TYR A 143 1.87 6.10 6.15
CA TYR A 143 1.61 4.67 5.93
C TYR A 143 0.16 4.46 5.53
N ARG A 144 -0.79 5.15 6.19
CA ARG A 144 -2.17 5.26 5.75
C ARG A 144 -2.27 5.92 4.39
N GLU A 145 -1.57 7.02 4.17
CA GLU A 145 -1.57 7.72 2.90
C GLU A 145 -0.92 6.83 1.85
N ARG A 146 0.13 6.05 2.13
CA ARG A 146 0.72 5.05 1.22
C ARG A 146 -0.27 3.94 0.87
N ASN A 147 -1.03 3.46 1.85
CA ASN A 147 -2.17 2.58 1.62
C ASN A 147 -3.30 3.28 0.82
N GLU A 148 -3.39 4.60 0.89
CA GLU A 148 -4.19 5.47 0.01
C GLU A 148 -3.41 5.95 -1.24
N LEU A 149 -2.12 5.65 -1.42
CA LEU A 149 -1.31 6.14 -2.55
C LEU A 149 -1.41 5.14 -3.70
N TRP A 150 -1.70 3.87 -3.39
CA TRP A 150 -2.36 2.96 -4.31
C TRP A 150 -3.72 3.50 -4.78
N GLY A 151 -4.35 4.36 -4.00
CA GLY A 151 -5.74 4.77 -4.17
C GLY A 151 -5.96 6.25 -4.02
N ARG A 152 -5.81 7.01 -5.12
CA ARG A 152 -6.25 8.41 -5.28
C ARG A 152 -7.71 8.72 -4.80
N PHE A 153 -8.44 7.77 -4.20
CA PHE A 153 -9.84 7.85 -3.78
C PHE A 153 -10.18 7.22 -2.40
N GLY A 154 -9.22 7.07 -1.47
CA GLY A 154 -9.47 6.51 -0.13
C GLY A 154 -9.82 5.01 -0.14
N ASP A 155 -10.40 4.47 0.94
CA ASP A 155 -10.83 3.05 1.05
C ASP A 155 -11.64 2.53 -0.15
N ARG A 156 -12.30 3.44 -0.89
CA ARG A 156 -13.07 3.10 -2.11
C ARG A 156 -12.20 2.73 -3.31
N ALA A 157 -10.96 3.21 -3.40
CA ALA A 157 -10.03 2.83 -4.47
C ALA A 157 -9.54 1.38 -4.32
N LYS A 158 -9.32 0.93 -3.09
CA LYS A 158 -8.98 -0.49 -2.79
C LYS A 158 -10.05 -1.44 -3.33
N LEU A 159 -11.31 -1.01 -3.41
CA LEU A 159 -12.41 -1.80 -3.95
C LEU A 159 -12.31 -2.02 -5.47
N SER A 160 -11.58 -1.19 -6.21
CA SER A 160 -11.50 -1.25 -7.67
C SER A 160 -10.14 -1.65 -8.22
N GLN A 161 -9.07 -1.68 -7.42
CA GLN A 161 -7.75 -2.11 -7.89
C GLN A 161 -7.74 -3.57 -8.37
N PRO A 162 -6.94 -3.93 -9.40
CA PRO A 162 -5.87 -3.14 -10.01
C PRO A 162 -6.36 -2.08 -11.01
N PHE A 163 -7.67 -1.92 -11.21
CA PHE A 163 -8.23 -0.87 -12.06
C PHE A 163 -8.14 0.50 -11.36
N GLY A 164 -7.88 1.56 -12.13
CA GLY A 164 -7.68 2.90 -11.60
C GLY A 164 -8.93 3.47 -10.91
N ASN A 165 -10.11 2.96 -11.26
CA ASN A 165 -11.38 3.27 -10.60
C ASN A 165 -12.46 2.19 -10.87
N PHE A 166 -13.61 2.30 -10.18
CA PHE A 166 -14.72 1.36 -10.32
C PHE A 166 -15.36 1.36 -11.72
N ARG A 167 -15.34 2.49 -12.44
CA ARG A 167 -15.89 2.58 -13.81
C ARG A 167 -15.03 1.79 -14.81
N GLU A 168 -13.70 1.88 -14.69
CA GLU A 168 -12.76 1.07 -15.46
C GLU A 168 -12.99 -0.42 -15.20
N MET A 169 -13.10 -0.82 -13.93
CA MET A 169 -13.41 -2.21 -13.57
C MET A 169 -14.73 -2.68 -14.19
N LEU A 170 -15.81 -1.88 -14.11
CA LEU A 170 -17.10 -2.22 -14.72
C LEU A 170 -17.01 -2.30 -16.24
N ARG A 171 -16.24 -1.43 -16.89
CA ARG A 171 -15.98 -1.47 -18.34
C ARG A 171 -15.35 -2.79 -18.74
N VAL A 172 -14.27 -3.18 -18.05
CA VAL A 172 -13.58 -4.45 -18.28
C VAL A 172 -14.52 -5.62 -18.02
N ARG A 173 -15.28 -5.57 -16.92
CA ARG A 173 -16.28 -6.60 -16.57
C ARG A 173 -17.32 -6.83 -17.66
N ARG A 174 -17.75 -5.76 -18.35
CA ARG A 174 -18.71 -5.84 -19.47
C ARG A 174 -18.07 -6.42 -20.74
N LYS A 175 -16.77 -6.18 -20.97
CA LYS A 175 -16.03 -6.70 -22.13
C LYS A 175 -15.66 -8.17 -21.98
N VAL A 176 -15.22 -8.58 -20.78
CA VAL A 176 -14.80 -9.96 -20.49
C VAL A 176 -16.02 -10.89 -20.45
N LYS A 177 -16.13 -11.77 -21.46
CA LYS A 177 -17.14 -12.83 -21.51
C LYS A 177 -16.67 -14.05 -20.71
N GLY A 178 -17.59 -14.72 -20.01
CA GLY A 178 -17.31 -15.97 -19.29
C GLY A 178 -16.74 -15.82 -17.88
N PHE A 179 -16.27 -14.64 -17.48
CA PHE A 179 -15.86 -14.41 -16.09
C PHE A 179 -17.08 -14.43 -15.16
N LYS A 180 -17.04 -15.28 -14.13
CA LYS A 180 -18.06 -15.34 -13.06
C LYS A 180 -17.35 -15.20 -11.72
N LYS A 181 -17.70 -14.15 -10.97
CA LYS A 181 -17.19 -13.96 -9.61
C LYS A 181 -17.60 -15.16 -8.76
N LYS A 182 -16.61 -15.80 -8.13
CA LYS A 182 -16.86 -16.93 -7.23
C LYS A 182 -17.25 -16.40 -5.84
N SER A 183 -18.25 -17.00 -5.21
CA SER A 183 -18.61 -16.71 -3.82
C SER A 183 -17.55 -17.28 -2.91
N LEU A 184 -17.11 -16.49 -1.93
CA LEU A 184 -16.22 -17.00 -0.89
C LEU A 184 -17.01 -17.95 0.02
N ILE A 185 -16.47 -19.14 0.26
CA ILE A 185 -16.98 -20.07 1.27
C ILE A 185 -15.97 -20.04 2.41
N LEU A 186 -16.29 -19.28 3.45
CA LEU A 186 -15.46 -19.20 4.64
C LEU A 186 -15.51 -20.55 5.36
N LYS A 187 -14.34 -21.17 5.56
CA LYS A 187 -14.25 -22.30 6.49
C LYS A 187 -14.33 -21.74 7.90
N GLU A 188 -15.25 -22.27 8.70
CA GLU A 188 -15.25 -22.01 10.14
C GLU A 188 -13.95 -22.55 10.73
N GLN A 189 -12.97 -21.66 10.96
CA GLN A 189 -11.84 -21.99 11.78
C GLN A 189 -12.34 -22.15 13.22
N LYS A 190 -12.45 -23.40 13.68
CA LYS A 190 -12.64 -23.69 15.10
C LYS A 190 -11.39 -23.27 15.86
N LEU A 191 -11.43 -22.05 16.41
CA LEU A 191 -10.50 -21.59 17.41
C LEU A 191 -10.61 -22.51 18.63
N ARG A 192 -9.73 -23.52 18.69
CA ARG A 192 -9.51 -24.30 19.91
C ARG A 192 -8.71 -23.42 20.86
N LEU A 193 -9.45 -22.68 21.68
CA LEU A 193 -8.94 -21.76 22.69
C LEU A 193 -8.35 -22.56 23.86
N ASN A 194 -7.05 -22.87 23.78
CA ASN A 194 -6.31 -23.44 24.91
C ASN A 194 -5.84 -22.29 25.81
N TRP A 195 -6.61 -22.02 26.88
CA TRP A 195 -6.39 -20.90 27.81
C TRP A 195 -4.96 -20.80 28.38
N LEU A 196 -4.30 -21.94 28.62
CA LEU A 196 -2.92 -21.98 29.12
C LEU A 196 -1.89 -21.48 28.08
N MET A 197 -2.11 -21.75 26.78
CA MET A 197 -1.28 -21.19 25.71
C MET A 197 -1.51 -19.69 25.55
N HIS A 198 -2.73 -19.20 25.77
CA HIS A 198 -3.02 -17.78 25.72
C HIS A 198 -2.33 -17.00 26.84
N ILE A 199 -2.29 -17.53 28.06
CA ILE A 199 -1.58 -16.91 29.19
C ILE A 199 -0.07 -16.84 28.91
N GLY A 200 0.54 -17.92 28.41
CA GLY A 200 1.96 -17.93 28.04
C GLY A 200 2.29 -16.92 26.92
N ARG A 201 1.42 -16.79 25.92
CA ARG A 201 1.54 -15.76 24.87
C ARG A 201 1.42 -14.35 25.42
N VAL A 202 0.46 -14.08 26.31
CA VAL A 202 0.28 -12.75 26.92
C VAL A 202 1.52 -12.35 27.72
N ILE A 203 2.09 -13.27 28.50
CA ILE A 203 3.33 -13.00 29.24
C ILE A 203 4.50 -12.74 28.28
N GLY A 204 4.64 -13.55 27.23
CA GLY A 204 5.65 -13.34 26.19
C GLY A 204 5.49 -11.97 25.51
N TYR A 205 4.27 -11.57 25.18
CA TYR A 205 3.99 -10.24 24.62
C TYR A 205 4.37 -9.14 25.60
N LEU A 206 4.04 -9.25 26.90
CA LEU A 206 4.40 -8.23 27.88
C LEU A 206 5.92 -8.01 28.00
N VAL A 207 6.71 -9.09 27.96
CA VAL A 207 8.18 -9.00 27.99
C VAL A 207 8.71 -8.32 26.72
N VAL A 208 8.22 -8.74 25.55
CA VAL A 208 8.60 -8.14 24.27
C VAL A 208 8.18 -6.67 24.21
N TYR A 209 6.97 -6.32 24.66
CA TYR A 209 6.49 -4.94 24.75
C TYR A 209 7.37 -4.11 25.68
N SER A 210 7.78 -4.65 26.83
CA SER A 210 8.70 -3.95 27.74
C SER A 210 10.05 -3.67 27.06
N MET A 211 10.65 -4.68 26.39
CA MET A 211 11.90 -4.51 25.65
C MET A 211 11.76 -3.49 24.51
N ILE A 212 10.67 -3.54 23.75
CA ILE A 212 10.35 -2.55 22.71
C ILE A 212 10.20 -1.17 23.32
N THR A 213 9.54 -1.03 24.47
CA THR A 213 9.35 0.27 25.12
C THR A 213 10.69 0.87 25.54
N TRP A 214 11.60 0.07 26.11
CA TRP A 214 12.95 0.51 26.46
C TRP A 214 13.80 0.84 25.23
N ALA A 215 13.69 0.06 24.16
CA ALA A 215 14.33 0.35 22.89
C ALA A 215 13.80 1.66 22.29
N LEU A 216 12.49 1.92 22.37
CA LEU A 216 11.86 3.16 21.91
C LEU A 216 12.29 4.36 22.77
N ILE A 217 12.37 4.24 24.09
CA ILE A 217 12.90 5.30 24.96
C ILE A 217 14.36 5.61 24.58
N SER A 218 15.18 4.59 24.36
CA SER A 218 16.57 4.75 23.95
C SER A 218 16.69 5.37 22.54
N LEU A 219 15.80 4.99 21.63
CA LEU A 219 15.69 5.55 20.29
C LEU A 219 15.23 7.00 20.33
N VAL A 220 14.31 7.39 21.21
CA VAL A 220 13.88 8.79 21.42
C VAL A 220 15.07 9.66 21.85
N TRP A 221 15.93 9.15 22.72
CA TRP A 221 17.17 9.83 23.08
C TRP A 221 18.13 9.95 21.88
N LEU A 222 18.20 8.94 21.02
CA LEU A 222 18.99 8.97 19.78
C LEU A 222 18.39 9.93 18.72
N THR A 223 17.06 9.98 18.57
CA THR A 223 16.37 10.85 17.60
C THR A 223 16.45 12.30 17.99
N THR A 224 16.66 12.62 19.27
CA THR A 224 16.94 13.98 19.75
C THR A 224 18.18 14.58 19.05
N PHE A 225 19.23 13.77 18.85
CA PHE A 225 20.42 14.19 18.09
C PHE A 225 20.17 14.30 16.58
N CYS A 226 19.39 13.36 16.02
CA CYS A 226 19.14 13.27 14.59
C CYS A 226 17.95 14.11 14.11
N MET A 227 17.27 14.83 15.01
CA MET A 227 15.96 15.42 14.73
C MET A 227 15.92 16.39 13.55
N PRO A 228 16.86 17.34 13.38
CA PRO A 228 16.88 18.19 12.20
C PRO A 228 17.08 17.38 10.91
N VAL A 229 17.87 16.30 10.96
CA VAL A 229 18.07 15.40 9.81
C VAL A 229 16.79 14.61 9.49
N ILE A 230 16.09 14.11 10.51
CA ILE A 230 14.82 13.38 10.34
C ILE A 230 13.74 14.29 9.74
N LEU A 231 13.65 15.54 10.21
CA LEU A 231 12.71 16.53 9.66
C LEU A 231 13.03 16.86 8.20
N LEU A 232 14.31 17.01 7.84
CA LEU A 232 14.74 17.23 6.46
C LEU A 232 14.39 16.03 5.55
N VAL A 233 14.57 14.80 6.04
CA VAL A 233 14.13 13.58 5.33
C VAL A 233 12.60 13.55 5.20
N GLY A 234 11.87 13.96 6.24
CA GLY A 234 10.40 14.06 6.23
C GLY A 234 9.85 15.07 5.21
N MET A 235 10.64 16.11 4.88
CA MET A 235 10.34 17.08 3.82
C MET A 235 10.58 16.52 2.41
N MET A 236 11.29 15.40 2.25
CA MET A 236 11.51 14.83 0.92
C MET A 236 10.19 14.42 0.28
N PRO A 237 9.98 14.75 -1.01
CA PRO A 237 8.77 14.38 -1.71
C PRO A 237 8.69 12.87 -1.87
N THR A 238 7.47 12.36 -1.89
CA THR A 238 7.22 10.92 -2.01
C THR A 238 6.83 10.60 -3.44
N ARG A 239 7.37 9.49 -3.95
CA ARG A 239 6.95 8.95 -5.25
C ARG A 239 5.76 8.03 -5.04
N VAL A 240 4.67 8.39 -5.68
CA VAL A 240 3.41 7.65 -5.66
C VAL A 240 3.32 6.82 -6.92
N LYS A 241 3.09 5.51 -6.80
CA LYS A 241 2.75 4.64 -7.93
C LYS A 241 1.22 4.61 -8.10
N GLY A 242 0.72 4.86 -9.30
CA GLY A 242 -0.69 4.67 -9.64
C GLY A 242 -0.83 3.81 -10.89
N TYR A 243 -1.78 2.86 -10.88
CA TYR A 243 -2.04 1.95 -11.99
C TYR A 243 -3.24 2.46 -12.77
N ARG A 244 -3.11 2.56 -14.10
CA ARG A 244 -4.19 2.97 -15.00
C ARG A 244 -4.19 2.13 -16.25
N LEU A 245 -5.35 1.96 -16.86
CA LEU A 245 -5.43 1.28 -18.16
C LEU A 245 -4.90 2.20 -19.28
N GLN A 246 -4.04 1.65 -20.13
CA GLN A 246 -3.45 2.36 -21.26
C GLN A 246 -4.55 2.70 -22.28
N GLY A 247 -4.86 3.98 -22.42
CA GLY A 247 -5.92 4.49 -23.30
C GLY A 247 -6.86 5.52 -22.67
N ASP A 248 -6.87 5.70 -21.34
CA ASP A 248 -7.67 6.75 -20.67
C ASP A 248 -6.92 8.09 -20.52
N SER A 249 -5.65 8.17 -20.92
CA SER A 249 -4.85 9.41 -20.91
C SER A 249 -5.35 10.48 -21.88
N GLY A 250 -6.13 10.09 -22.91
CA GLY A 250 -6.68 11.01 -23.91
C GLY A 250 -8.01 11.68 -23.56
N SER A 251 -8.77 11.15 -22.59
CA SER A 251 -10.16 11.61 -22.34
C SER A 251 -10.29 12.61 -21.20
N GLU A 252 -9.47 12.52 -20.14
CA GLU A 252 -9.52 13.45 -19.00
C GLU A 252 -8.78 14.78 -19.25
N VAL A 253 -7.68 14.78 -20.01
CA VAL A 253 -6.92 16.00 -20.31
C VAL A 253 -7.70 16.92 -21.26
N MET A 254 -8.44 16.32 -22.20
CA MET A 254 -9.27 17.07 -23.14
C MET A 254 -10.49 17.72 -22.46
N ASN A 255 -11.01 17.11 -21.39
CA ASN A 255 -12.17 17.63 -20.67
C ASN A 255 -11.80 18.74 -19.66
N ARG A 256 -10.58 18.75 -19.11
CA ARG A 256 -10.12 19.89 -18.28
C ARG A 256 -9.79 21.14 -19.10
N ASN A 257 -9.26 20.98 -20.31
CA ASN A 257 -8.96 22.12 -21.18
C ASN A 257 -10.21 22.72 -21.85
N MET A 258 -11.32 21.98 -21.95
CA MET A 258 -12.59 22.53 -22.46
C MET A 258 -13.47 23.20 -21.40
N VAL A 259 -13.28 22.90 -20.11
CA VAL A 259 -14.04 23.55 -19.02
C VAL A 259 -13.32 24.80 -18.48
N GLY A 260 -12.00 24.90 -18.62
CA GLY A 260 -11.23 26.09 -18.18
C GLY A 260 -11.15 27.25 -19.19
N GLY A 261 -11.73 27.10 -20.39
CA GLY A 261 -11.55 28.05 -21.50
C GLY A 261 -12.69 29.03 -21.76
N VAL A 262 -13.79 29.01 -20.98
CA VAL A 262 -15.02 29.78 -21.30
C VAL A 262 -15.35 30.89 -20.30
N GLU A 263 -14.64 31.03 -19.18
CA GLU A 263 -14.94 32.06 -18.15
C GLU A 263 -14.02 33.30 -18.16
N GLY A 264 -13.39 33.63 -19.30
CA GLY A 264 -12.42 34.73 -19.39
C GLY A 264 -12.69 35.77 -20.47
N ALA A 265 -13.91 35.87 -21.00
CA ALA A 265 -14.28 36.91 -21.96
C ALA A 265 -15.72 37.36 -21.75
N ARG A 266 -15.93 38.21 -20.72
CA ARG A 266 -16.98 39.22 -20.66
C ARG A 266 -16.67 40.23 -19.57
#